data_AF-A0A355T1N7-F1
#
_entry.id   AF-A0A355T1N7-F1
#
_cell.length_a   1.000
_cell.length_b   1.000
_cell.length_c   1.000
_cell.angle_alpha   90.00
_cell.angle_beta   90.00
_cell.angle_gamma   90.00
#
_symmetry.space_group_name_H-M   'P 1'
#
loop_
_entity.id
_entity.type
_entity.pdbx_description
1 polymer ?
#
loop_
_entity_poly.entity_id
_entity_poly.type
_entity_poly.pdbx_seq_one_letter_code
_entity_poly.pdbx_strand_id
1 'polypeptide(L)'
;MPLMLAKKHTIVLGNEKGGSGKTTSAMHVIASLLAEGLRVGSIDLDSRQRSLSRYVENRRNWSETNDVLLAMPDHHVVDRSEADVLTEQHREERQAFETVYAHLTAANDVIVI
;
A
#
# COMPACT_ATOMS: atom_id res chain seq x y z
N MET A 1 -11.30 -31.14 0.80
CA MET A 1 -10.26 -30.48 1.61
C MET A 1 -10.85 -29.19 2.15
N PRO A 2 -10.81 -28.90 3.46
CA PRO A 2 -11.35 -27.64 3.93
C PRO A 2 -10.44 -26.52 3.40
N LEU A 3 -11.07 -25.58 2.70
CA LEU A 3 -10.45 -24.31 2.31
C LEU A 3 -10.04 -23.63 3.63
N MET A 4 -8.77 -23.72 3.99
CA MET A 4 -8.20 -22.81 5.00
C MET A 4 -8.57 -21.41 4.50
N LEU A 5 -9.38 -20.66 5.25
CA LEU A 5 -9.53 -19.23 5.04
C LEU A 5 -8.11 -18.67 5.04
N ALA A 6 -7.57 -18.39 3.85
CA ALA A 6 -6.18 -17.99 3.70
C ALA A 6 -5.99 -16.76 4.58
N LYS A 7 -5.16 -16.90 5.62
CA LYS A 7 -4.93 -15.83 6.58
C LYS A 7 -4.32 -14.66 5.82
N LYS A 8 -5.11 -13.59 5.63
CA LYS A 8 -4.66 -12.34 5.00
C LYS A 8 -3.55 -11.76 5.89
N HIS A 9 -2.38 -11.49 5.33
CA HIS A 9 -1.25 -10.96 6.10
C HIS A 9 -1.12 -9.44 5.88
N THR A 10 -0.84 -8.71 6.97
CA THR A 10 -0.56 -7.28 6.91
C THR A 10 0.87 -7.04 7.38
N ILE A 11 1.66 -6.37 6.55
CA ILE A 11 3.05 -5.97 6.82
C ILE A 11 3.05 -4.45 6.95
N VAL A 12 3.53 -3.93 8.09
CA VAL A 12 3.58 -2.49 8.35
C VAL A 12 5.03 -2.04 8.51
N LEU A 13 5.45 -1.04 7.73
CA LEU A 13 6.77 -0.45 7.79
C LEU A 13 6.71 0.92 8.46
N GLY A 14 6.85 0.92 9.79
CA GLY A 14 6.93 2.14 10.61
C GLY A 14 8.35 2.45 11.07
N ASN A 15 8.72 3.73 11.10
CA ASN A 15 9.92 4.21 11.77
C ASN A 15 9.77 5.70 12.09
N GLU A 16 10.32 6.10 13.24
CA GLU A 16 10.25 7.47 13.78
C GLU A 16 11.02 8.49 12.92
N LYS A 17 12.08 8.04 12.23
CA LYS A 17 12.94 8.92 11.42
C LYS A 17 12.71 8.74 9.93
N GLY A 18 12.74 9.86 9.20
CA GLY A 18 12.89 9.87 7.75
C GLY A 18 14.26 9.29 7.32
N GLY A 19 14.36 8.81 6.08
CA GLY A 19 15.64 8.38 5.49
C GLY A 19 16.17 6.99 5.92
N SER A 20 15.46 6.23 6.75
CA SER A 20 15.90 4.89 7.21
C SER A 20 15.71 3.75 6.20
N GLY A 21 15.42 4.06 4.93
CA GLY A 21 15.19 3.06 3.90
C GLY A 21 13.82 2.37 3.93
N LYS A 22 12.85 2.81 4.74
CA LYS A 22 11.50 2.22 4.83
C LYS A 22 10.86 1.99 3.46
N THR A 23 10.80 3.05 2.64
CA THR A 23 10.15 2.95 1.34
C THR A 23 10.91 2.01 0.43
N THR A 24 12.24 2.05 0.44
CA THR A 24 13.07 1.07 -0.31
C THR A 24 12.75 -0.35 0.11
N SER A 25 12.67 -0.65 1.40
CA SER A 25 12.27 -1.97 1.90
C SER A 25 10.84 -2.33 1.49
N ALA A 26 9.88 -1.41 1.61
CA ALA A 26 8.48 -1.63 1.22
C ALA A 26 8.37 -2.00 -0.27
N MET A 27 9.09 -1.25 -1.14
CA MET A 27 9.13 -1.51 -2.58
C MET A 27 9.66 -2.92 -2.88
N HIS A 28 10.75 -3.33 -2.25
CA HIS A 28 11.33 -4.67 -2.45
C HIS A 28 10.42 -5.79 -1.91
N VAL A 29 9.79 -5.58 -0.76
CA VAL A 29 8.80 -6.53 -0.22
C VAL A 29 7.64 -6.70 -1.20
N ILE A 30 7.05 -5.60 -1.67
CA ILE A 30 5.96 -5.63 -2.66
C ILE A 30 6.39 -6.34 -3.94
N ALA A 31 7.54 -5.98 -4.51
CA ALA A 31 8.03 -6.58 -5.75
C ALA A 31 8.29 -8.09 -5.60
N SER A 32 8.85 -8.52 -4.46
CA SER A 32 9.10 -9.94 -4.19
C SER A 32 7.79 -10.73 -4.07
N LEU A 33 6.80 -10.22 -3.34
CA LEU A 33 5.51 -10.88 -3.18
C LEU A 33 4.74 -10.99 -4.50
N LEU A 34 4.80 -9.94 -5.33
CA LEU A 34 4.25 -9.96 -6.69
C LEU A 34 4.97 -10.99 -7.58
N ALA A 35 6.29 -11.12 -7.47
CA ALA A 35 7.07 -12.11 -8.21
C ALA A 35 6.75 -13.55 -7.81
N GLU A 36 6.33 -13.77 -6.55
CA GLU A 36 5.80 -15.04 -6.04
C GLU A 36 4.35 -15.33 -6.49
N GLY A 37 3.73 -14.42 -7.25
CA GLY A 37 2.37 -14.57 -7.77
C GLY A 37 1.27 -14.24 -6.76
N LEU A 38 1.60 -13.64 -5.61
CA LEU A 38 0.60 -13.19 -4.63
C LEU A 38 -0.09 -11.91 -5.11
N ARG A 39 -1.38 -11.76 -4.76
CA ARG A 39 -2.08 -10.49 -4.92
C ARG A 39 -1.68 -9.57 -3.78
N VAL A 40 -1.09 -8.42 -4.09
CA VAL A 40 -0.55 -7.50 -3.10
C VAL A 40 -1.34 -6.20 -3.10
N GLY A 41 -1.97 -5.90 -1.97
CA GLY A 41 -2.49 -4.57 -1.68
C GLY A 41 -1.41 -3.70 -1.06
N SER A 42 -1.43 -2.40 -1.32
CA SER A 42 -0.51 -1.45 -0.66
C SER A 42 -1.18 -0.13 -0.32
N ILE A 43 -0.83 0.44 0.84
CA ILE A 43 -1.37 1.70 1.33
C ILE A 43 -0.23 2.67 1.64
N ASP A 44 -0.22 3.85 1.01
CA ASP A 44 0.68 4.95 1.38
C ASP A 44 -0.03 5.88 2.39
N LEU A 45 0.43 5.88 3.64
CA LEU A 45 -0.06 6.79 4.69
C LEU A 45 0.72 8.11 4.77
N ASP A 46 1.82 8.26 4.03
CA ASP A 46 2.55 9.53 3.92
C ASP A 46 2.07 10.30 2.68
N SER A 47 0.83 10.77 2.72
CA SER A 47 0.22 11.56 1.63
C SER A 47 0.95 12.87 1.30
N ARG A 48 1.86 13.33 2.17
CA ARG A 48 2.72 14.47 1.90
C ARG A 48 3.93 14.07 1.05
N GLN A 49 4.69 13.06 1.46
CA GLN A 49 5.87 12.65 0.71
C GLN A 49 5.53 11.75 -0.47
N ARG A 50 4.52 10.88 -0.37
CA ARG A 50 4.04 9.98 -1.43
C ARG A 50 5.14 9.11 -2.05
N SER A 51 6.13 8.72 -1.25
CA SER A 51 7.32 8.03 -1.75
C SER A 51 6.99 6.62 -2.27
N LEU A 52 6.06 5.91 -1.61
CA LEU A 52 5.60 4.60 -2.09
C LEU A 52 4.74 4.78 -3.34
N SER A 53 3.84 5.76 -3.32
CA SER A 53 2.98 6.10 -4.47
C SER A 53 3.79 6.38 -5.73
N ARG A 54 4.81 7.25 -5.64
CA ARG A 54 5.66 7.57 -6.80
C ARG A 54 6.40 6.35 -7.33
N TYR A 55 6.80 5.41 -6.47
CA TYR A 55 7.38 4.17 -6.96
C TYR A 55 6.39 3.33 -7.77
N VAL A 56 5.16 3.17 -7.28
CA VAL A 56 4.13 2.42 -8.00
C VAL A 56 3.81 3.09 -9.34
N GLU A 57 3.67 4.41 -9.36
CA GLU A 57 3.50 5.21 -10.58
C GLU A 57 4.67 5.02 -11.55
N ASN A 58 5.91 5.14 -11.08
CA ASN A 58 7.11 4.96 -11.90
C ASN A 58 7.21 3.53 -12.47
N ARG A 59 6.88 2.52 -11.67
CA ARG A 59 6.84 1.12 -12.10
C ARG A 59 5.83 0.91 -13.22
N ARG A 60 4.63 1.50 -13.10
CA ARG A 60 3.59 1.46 -14.13
C ARG A 60 4.07 2.14 -15.41
N ASN A 61 4.56 3.37 -15.31
CA ASN A 61 5.03 4.14 -16.45
C ASN A 61 6.16 3.40 -17.19
N TRP A 62 7.10 2.80 -16.46
CA TRP A 62 8.17 2.01 -17.07
C TRP A 62 7.65 0.75 -17.76
N SER A 63 6.71 0.03 -17.13
CA SER A 63 6.05 -1.16 -17.69
C SER A 63 5.38 -0.83 -19.03
N GLU A 64 4.63 0.27 -19.09
CA GLU A 64 3.95 0.74 -20.29
C GLU A 64 4.94 1.24 -21.36
N THR A 65 5.94 2.02 -20.97
CA THR A 65 6.93 2.59 -21.90
C THR A 65 7.79 1.53 -22.59
N ASN A 66 8.06 0.42 -21.90
CA ASN A 66 8.96 -0.65 -22.40
C ASN A 66 8.20 -1.86 -22.96
N ASP A 67 6.86 -1.81 -23.00
CA ASP A 67 6.01 -2.93 -23.42
C ASP A 67 6.32 -4.24 -22.66
N VAL A 68 6.58 -4.11 -21.36
CA VAL A 68 6.86 -5.24 -20.45
C VAL A 68 5.72 -5.34 -19.47
N LEU A 69 5.08 -6.51 -19.40
CA LEU A 69 4.03 -6.78 -18.41
C LEU A 69 4.64 -7.01 -17.02
N LEU A 70 4.62 -5.97 -16.19
CA LEU A 70 5.00 -6.08 -14.78
C LEU A 70 3.76 -6.26 -13.90
N ALA A 71 3.82 -7.22 -12.98
CA ALA A 71 2.83 -7.31 -11.92
C ALA A 71 2.85 -6.02 -11.07
N MET A 72 1.65 -5.54 -10.74
CA MET A 72 1.42 -4.28 -10.01
C MET A 72 0.65 -4.58 -8.72
N PRO A 73 0.95 -3.85 -7.63
CA PRO A 73 0.10 -3.91 -6.45
C PRO A 73 -1.19 -3.15 -6.68
N ASP A 74 -2.23 -3.55 -5.96
CA ASP A 74 -3.46 -2.78 -5.76
C ASP A 74 -3.15 -1.64 -4.76
N HIS A 75 -2.84 -0.46 -5.29
CA HIS A 75 -2.22 0.64 -4.53
C HIS A 75 -3.18 1.78 -4.25
N HIS A 76 -3.23 2.20 -2.99
CA HIS A 76 -4.02 3.33 -2.54
C HIS A 76 -3.19 4.29 -1.68
N VAL A 77 -3.56 5.57 -1.74
CA VAL A 77 -3.09 6.60 -0.82
C VAL A 77 -4.24 6.94 0.11
N VAL A 78 -3.96 7.09 1.41
CA VAL A 78 -4.91 7.67 2.34
C VAL A 78 -4.49 9.12 2.57
N ASP A 79 -5.27 10.04 2.03
CA ASP A 79 -5.04 11.46 2.19
C ASP A 79 -5.30 11.90 3.64
N ARG A 80 -4.61 12.97 4.04
CA ARG A 80 -4.89 13.62 5.33
C ARG A 80 -6.18 14.39 5.25
N SER A 81 -6.88 14.49 6.36
CA SER A 81 -8.09 15.30 6.46
C SER A 81 -7.77 16.79 6.31
N GLU A 82 -8.70 17.52 5.68
CA GLU A 82 -8.68 18.99 5.59
C GLU A 82 -9.46 19.66 6.73
N ALA A 83 -10.04 18.89 7.66
CA ALA A 83 -10.83 19.44 8.76
C ALA A 83 -9.98 20.29 9.71
N ASP A 84 -10.56 21.34 10.28
CA ASP A 84 -9.87 22.24 11.21
C ASP A 84 -9.74 21.67 12.64
N VAL A 85 -10.52 20.62 12.96
CA VAL A 85 -10.62 20.07 14.31
C VAL A 85 -9.93 18.71 14.36
N LEU A 86 -8.95 18.54 15.26
CA LEU A 86 -8.14 17.31 15.36
C LEU A 86 -8.96 16.02 15.55
N THR A 87 -10.04 16.07 16.32
CA THR A 87 -10.92 14.90 16.50
C THR A 87 -11.63 14.52 15.21
N GLU A 88 -11.99 15.51 14.39
CA GLU A 88 -12.61 15.30 13.10
C GLU A 88 -11.59 14.80 12.08
N GLN A 89 -10.38 15.38 12.09
CA GLN A 89 -9.26 14.89 11.28
C GLN A 89 -9.00 13.40 11.51
N HIS A 90 -8.88 12.99 12.78
CA HIS A 90 -8.68 11.59 13.12
C HIS A 90 -9.87 10.70 12.71
N ARG A 91 -11.11 11.19 12.80
CA ARG A 91 -12.32 10.45 12.41
C ARG A 91 -12.35 10.21 10.91
N GLU A 92 -12.09 11.25 10.12
CA GLU A 92 -12.06 11.19 8.66
C GLU A 92 -10.92 10.31 8.14
N GLU A 93 -9.69 10.51 8.64
CA GLU A 93 -8.52 9.70 8.25
C GLU A 93 -8.70 8.22 8.62
N ARG A 94 -9.28 7.95 9.81
CA ARG A 94 -9.61 6.58 10.23
C ARG A 94 -10.63 5.95 9.29
N GLN A 95 -11.71 6.66 8.97
CA GLN A 95 -12.77 6.16 8.10
C GLN A 95 -12.25 5.89 6.67
N ALA A 96 -11.42 6.79 6.14
CA ALA A 96 -10.78 6.61 4.85
C ALA A 96 -9.86 5.38 4.84
N PHE A 97 -9.01 5.24 5.86
CA PHE A 97 -8.16 4.08 6.03
C PHE A 97 -8.96 2.76 6.13
N GLU A 98 -9.99 2.71 6.97
CA GLU A 98 -10.82 1.51 7.15
C GLU A 98 -11.51 1.08 5.86
N THR A 99 -11.97 2.05 5.07
CA THR A 99 -12.59 1.80 3.76
C THR A 99 -11.60 1.16 2.79
N VAL A 100 -10.41 1.76 2.64
CA VAL A 100 -9.34 1.24 1.77
C VAL A 100 -8.86 -0.13 2.26
N TYR A 101 -8.62 -0.27 3.56
CA TYR A 101 -8.13 -1.50 4.15
C TYR A 101 -9.14 -2.65 3.99
N ALA A 102 -10.44 -2.40 4.17
CA ALA A 102 -11.48 -3.40 3.93
C ALA A 102 -11.51 -3.85 2.47
N HIS A 103 -11.41 -2.90 1.52
CA HIS A 103 -11.32 -3.21 0.09
C HIS A 103 -10.10 -4.11 -0.23
N LEU A 104 -8.92 -3.70 0.22
CA LEU A 104 -7.68 -4.45 -0.03
C LEU A 104 -7.71 -5.83 0.64
N THR A 105 -8.24 -5.92 1.86
CA THR A 105 -8.39 -7.19 2.57
C THR A 105 -9.35 -8.13 1.88
N ALA A 106 -10.35 -7.65 1.14
CA ALA A 106 -11.21 -8.52 0.35
C ALA A 106 -10.48 -9.07 -0.90
N ALA A 107 -9.72 -8.22 -1.59
CA ALA A 107 -9.17 -8.51 -2.91
C ALA A 107 -7.76 -9.14 -2.93
N ASN A 108 -6.93 -8.94 -1.90
CA ASN A 108 -5.50 -9.26 -1.93
C ASN A 108 -5.08 -10.31 -0.90
N ASP A 109 -3.97 -11.00 -1.10
CA ASP A 109 -3.44 -12.03 -0.19
C ASP A 109 -2.58 -11.41 0.92
N VAL A 110 -1.82 -10.36 0.59
CA VAL A 110 -0.96 -9.59 1.50
C VAL A 110 -1.21 -8.09 1.33
N ILE A 111 -1.20 -7.35 2.44
CA ILE A 111 -1.31 -5.89 2.46
C ILE A 111 -0.02 -5.29 3.03
N VAL A 112 0.57 -4.33 2.32
CA VAL A 112 1.79 -3.62 2.75
C VAL A 112 1.44 -2.16 3.04
N ILE A 113 1.75 -1.69 4.24
CA ILE A 113 1.48 -0.32 4.71
C ILE A 113 2.81 0.36 5.06
#